data_AF-A0A930UJ20-F1
#
_entry.id   AF-A0A930UJ20-F1
#
_cell.length_a   1.000
_cell.length_b   1.000
_cell.length_c   1.000
_cell.angle_alpha   90.00
_cell.angle_beta   90.00
_cell.angle_gamma   90.00
#
_symmetry.space_group_name_H-M   'P 1'
#
loop_
_entity.id
_entity.type
_entity.pdbx_description
1 polymer ?
#
loop_
_entity_poly.entity_id
_entity_poly.type
_entity_poly.pdbx_seq_one_letter_code
_entity_poly.pdbx_strand_id
1 'polypeptide(L)'
;PAPAPAPAVPAPPLEPEPIPRAATASPEPQPRRDAPAALVDNPRWRTYPPGSYLRQRLNATQTQFSAQAAGDSYTARILTVPRDRAVETERYLRDLARFFSIRNVMIYPAVAEGAEVFVISYGLYPSEFQAELFIHELPSFFRADRPFTQALAVSQLEAAAHW
;
A
#
# COMPACT_ATOMS: atom_id res chain seq x y z
N PRO A 1 29.19 -51.23 -54.23
CA PRO A 1 28.56 -50.33 -53.23
C PRO A 1 29.23 -50.47 -51.86
N ALA A 2 30.05 -49.48 -51.48
CA ALA A 2 30.75 -49.46 -50.19
C ALA A 2 29.83 -48.87 -49.09
N PRO A 3 29.86 -49.41 -47.86
CA PRO A 3 29.04 -48.89 -46.77
C PRO A 3 29.58 -47.54 -46.26
N ALA A 4 28.66 -46.61 -46.02
CA ALA A 4 28.95 -45.28 -45.48
C ALA A 4 29.38 -45.38 -43.98
N PRO A 5 30.31 -44.51 -43.53
CA PRO A 5 30.75 -44.49 -42.14
C PRO A 5 29.66 -43.94 -41.22
N ALA A 6 29.52 -44.56 -40.04
CA ALA A 6 28.56 -44.16 -39.01
C ALA A 6 28.97 -42.83 -38.35
N PRO A 7 28.00 -41.97 -37.98
CA PRO A 7 28.28 -40.71 -37.29
C PRO A 7 28.78 -40.95 -35.86
N ALA A 8 29.81 -40.19 -35.48
CA ALA A 8 30.40 -40.21 -34.15
C ALA A 8 29.41 -39.68 -33.10
N VAL A 9 29.27 -40.43 -32.01
CA VAL A 9 28.48 -40.04 -30.84
C VAL A 9 29.16 -38.90 -30.07
N PRO A 10 28.45 -37.82 -29.70
CA PRO A 10 29.02 -36.75 -28.89
C PRO A 10 29.27 -37.23 -27.45
N ALA A 11 30.40 -36.80 -26.89
CA ALA A 11 30.82 -37.11 -25.53
C ALA A 11 29.86 -36.51 -24.48
N PRO A 12 29.69 -37.17 -23.32
CA PRO A 12 28.85 -36.66 -22.24
C PRO A 12 29.43 -35.37 -21.62
N PRO A 13 28.58 -34.45 -21.14
CA PRO A 13 29.01 -33.23 -20.47
C PRO A 13 29.77 -33.53 -19.18
N LEU A 14 30.87 -32.81 -18.95
CA LEU A 14 31.64 -32.86 -17.71
C LEU A 14 30.78 -32.40 -16.53
N GLU A 15 30.78 -33.22 -15.49
CA GLU A 15 30.08 -33.00 -14.23
C GLU A 15 30.69 -31.77 -13.50
N PRO A 16 29.87 -30.79 -13.07
CA PRO A 16 30.38 -29.60 -12.39
C PRO A 16 30.89 -29.94 -10.98
N GLU A 17 32.12 -29.50 -10.68
CA GLU A 17 32.72 -29.63 -9.35
C GLU A 17 31.85 -29.01 -8.25
N PRO A 18 31.79 -29.65 -7.06
CA PRO A 18 31.05 -29.11 -5.92
C PRO A 18 31.73 -27.84 -5.42
N ILE A 19 31.08 -26.71 -5.65
CA ILE A 19 31.46 -25.40 -5.10
C ILE A 19 31.48 -25.52 -3.57
N PRO A 20 32.57 -25.14 -2.87
CA PRO A 20 32.60 -25.15 -1.42
C PRO A 20 31.47 -24.27 -0.86
N ARG A 21 30.59 -24.89 -0.05
CA ARG A 21 29.56 -24.21 0.73
C ARG A 21 30.24 -23.18 1.63
N ALA A 22 30.25 -21.93 1.19
CA ALA A 22 30.50 -20.80 2.06
C ALA A 22 29.50 -20.87 3.22
N ALA A 23 30.02 -20.79 4.44
CA ALA A 23 29.26 -20.82 5.67
C ALA A 23 28.05 -19.90 5.56
N THR A 24 26.88 -20.46 5.83
CA THR A 24 25.64 -19.73 6.07
C THR A 24 25.93 -18.72 7.17
N ALA A 25 26.20 -17.48 6.79
CA ALA A 25 26.13 -16.37 7.71
C ALA A 25 24.70 -16.38 8.25
N SER A 26 24.55 -16.66 9.54
CA SER A 26 23.30 -16.44 10.26
C SER A 26 22.77 -15.08 9.84
N PRO A 27 21.52 -14.97 9.35
CA PRO A 27 20.92 -13.67 9.15
C PRO A 27 20.96 -12.96 10.49
N GLU A 28 21.81 -11.94 10.57
CA GLU A 28 21.84 -11.02 11.68
C GLU A 28 20.40 -10.53 11.87
N PRO A 29 19.80 -10.69 13.06
CA PRO A 29 18.45 -10.25 13.30
C PRO A 29 18.40 -8.77 12.99
N GLN A 30 17.80 -8.42 11.85
CA GLN A 30 17.62 -7.03 11.48
C GLN A 30 16.99 -6.34 12.68
N PRO A 31 17.54 -5.20 13.14
CA PRO A 31 16.94 -4.45 14.22
C PRO A 31 15.48 -4.25 13.81
N ARG A 32 14.57 -4.79 14.62
CA ARG A 32 13.13 -4.52 14.48
C ARG A 32 13.06 -3.01 14.39
N ARG A 33 12.83 -2.51 13.18
CA ARG A 33 12.61 -1.09 12.95
C ARG A 33 11.37 -0.83 13.77
N ASP A 34 11.57 -0.22 14.94
CA ASP A 34 10.50 0.10 15.87
C ASP A 34 9.38 0.73 15.04
N ALA A 35 8.32 -0.04 14.80
CA ALA A 35 7.09 0.52 14.30
C ALA A 35 6.79 1.65 15.29
N PRO A 36 6.70 2.92 14.86
CA PRO A 36 6.66 4.03 15.79
C PRO A 36 5.49 3.83 16.74
N ALA A 37 5.81 3.39 17.95
CA ALA A 37 4.92 3.27 19.08
C ALA A 37 4.66 4.69 19.59
N ALA A 38 3.84 5.42 18.84
CA ALA A 38 3.25 6.68 19.27
C ALA A 38 1.76 6.65 18.92
N LEU A 39 1.08 5.67 19.50
CA LEU A 39 -0.39 5.66 19.61
C LEU A 39 -0.78 6.64 20.74
N VAL A 40 -0.55 7.94 20.52
CA VAL A 40 -1.25 8.98 21.27
C VAL A 40 -2.06 9.77 20.25
N ASP A 41 -3.25 9.21 20.01
CA ASP A 41 -4.34 9.82 19.27
C ASP A 41 -4.62 11.20 19.88
N ASN A 42 -4.37 12.26 19.13
CA ASN A 42 -4.70 13.60 19.59
C ASN A 42 -6.18 13.85 19.27
N PRO A 43 -7.10 13.93 20.26
CA PRO A 43 -8.54 13.99 20.05
C PRO A 43 -9.03 15.32 19.44
N ARG A 44 -8.12 16.18 18.96
CA ARG A 44 -8.43 17.45 18.30
C ARG A 44 -9.36 17.28 17.10
N TRP A 45 -9.46 16.08 16.54
CA TRP A 45 -10.40 15.80 15.47
C TRP A 45 -11.88 15.90 15.91
N ARG A 46 -12.17 15.78 17.21
CA ARG A 46 -13.54 15.85 17.76
C ARG A 46 -14.14 17.25 17.78
N THR A 47 -13.31 18.29 17.69
CA THR A 47 -13.73 19.69 17.78
C THR A 47 -13.88 20.37 16.42
N TYR A 48 -13.68 19.66 15.31
CA TYR A 48 -13.81 20.25 13.98
C TYR A 48 -15.28 20.52 13.62
N PRO A 49 -15.61 21.73 13.13
CA PRO A 49 -16.87 22.00 12.46
C PRO A 49 -17.13 21.00 11.33
N PRO A 50 -18.39 20.64 11.04
CA PRO A 50 -18.73 19.83 9.88
C PRO A 50 -18.09 20.36 8.59
N GLY A 51 -17.54 19.47 7.77
CA GLY A 51 -16.84 19.73 6.52
C GLY A 51 -15.38 20.17 6.66
N SER A 52 -14.95 20.69 7.82
CA SER A 52 -13.59 21.23 7.98
C SER A 52 -12.53 20.13 8.07
N TYR A 53 -12.89 18.98 8.67
CA TYR A 53 -11.97 17.86 8.83
C TYR A 53 -11.63 17.18 7.50
N LEU A 54 -12.65 16.97 6.64
CA LEU A 54 -12.45 16.41 5.30
C LEU A 54 -11.49 17.29 4.49
N ARG A 55 -11.71 18.61 4.47
CA ARG A 55 -10.85 19.57 3.77
C ARG A 55 -9.43 19.56 4.31
N GLN A 56 -9.26 19.53 5.62
CA GLN A 56 -7.94 19.44 6.24
C GLN A 56 -7.20 18.17 5.82
N ARG A 57 -7.90 17.03 5.79
CA ARG A 57 -7.29 15.75 5.42
C ARG A 57 -6.94 15.70 3.93
N LEU A 58 -7.79 16.25 3.06
CA LEU A 58 -7.51 16.44 1.63
C LEU A 58 -6.22 17.25 1.42
N ASN A 59 -6.11 18.42 2.06
CA ASN A 59 -4.92 19.26 1.96
C ASN A 59 -3.67 18.53 2.48
N ALA A 60 -3.78 17.86 3.63
CA ALA A 60 -2.67 17.10 4.20
C ALA A 60 -2.25 15.93 3.29
N THR A 61 -3.19 15.27 2.62
CA THR A 61 -2.89 14.21 1.64
C THR A 61 -2.24 14.77 0.39
N GLN A 62 -2.71 15.91 -0.13
CA GLN A 62 -2.06 16.59 -1.25
C GLN A 62 -0.60 16.93 -0.92
N THR A 63 -0.34 17.56 0.24
CA THR A 63 1.03 17.84 0.70
C THR A 63 1.87 16.56 0.82
N GLN A 64 1.30 15.50 1.37
CA GLN A 64 2.00 14.22 1.53
C GLN A 64 2.34 13.59 0.18
N PHE A 65 1.42 13.61 -0.79
CA PHE A 65 1.66 13.08 -2.13
C PHE A 65 2.72 13.89 -2.88
N SER A 66 2.75 15.21 -2.72
CA SER A 66 3.79 16.04 -3.34
C SER A 66 5.17 15.87 -2.71
N ALA A 67 5.24 15.53 -1.42
CA ALA A 67 6.51 15.32 -0.71
C ALA A 67 7.08 13.90 -0.90
N GLN A 68 6.22 12.91 -1.17
CA GLN A 68 6.60 11.51 -1.26
C GLN A 68 6.88 11.12 -2.72
N ALA A 69 8.11 10.67 -3.00
CA ALA A 69 8.40 10.04 -4.28
C ALA A 69 7.56 8.77 -4.45
N ALA A 70 6.99 8.58 -5.64
CA ALA A 70 6.08 7.46 -5.92
C ALA A 70 6.67 6.11 -5.50
N GLY A 71 7.95 5.86 -5.84
CA GLY A 71 8.74 4.70 -5.42
C GLY A 71 8.03 3.35 -5.57
N ASP A 72 8.59 2.31 -4.94
CA ASP A 72 7.94 0.99 -4.81
C ASP A 72 7.05 0.92 -3.56
N SER A 73 6.34 2.01 -3.26
CA SER A 73 5.46 2.09 -2.09
C SER A 73 4.04 1.70 -2.43
N TYR A 74 3.33 1.12 -1.45
CA TYR A 74 1.95 0.66 -1.56
C TYR A 74 1.11 1.31 -0.47
N THR A 75 -0.19 1.37 -0.71
CA THR A 75 -1.21 1.83 0.24
C THR A 75 -2.30 0.78 0.32
N ALA A 76 -3.00 0.71 1.45
CA ALA A 76 -4.20 -0.10 1.56
C ALA A 76 -5.41 0.78 1.26
N ARG A 77 -6.05 0.60 0.10
CA ARG A 77 -7.31 1.29 -0.22
C ARG A 77 -8.43 0.64 0.59
N ILE A 78 -9.03 1.43 1.47
CA ILE A 78 -10.02 0.95 2.44
C ILE A 78 -11.43 1.07 1.90
N LEU A 79 -11.77 2.23 1.35
CA LEU A 79 -13.13 2.54 0.91
C LEU A 79 -13.12 3.58 -0.21
N THR A 80 -14.17 3.53 -1.04
CA THR A 80 -14.50 4.55 -2.02
C THR A 80 -15.89 5.10 -1.71
N VAL A 81 -16.03 6.41 -1.59
CA VAL A 81 -17.29 7.06 -1.22
C VAL A 81 -17.66 8.09 -2.30
N PRO A 82 -18.91 8.15 -2.79
CA PRO A 82 -19.33 9.20 -3.71
C PRO A 82 -19.05 10.61 -3.18
N ARG A 83 -18.60 11.53 -4.05
CA ARG A 83 -18.16 12.88 -3.63
C ARG A 83 -19.28 13.73 -3.03
N ASP A 84 -20.51 13.50 -3.46
CA ASP A 84 -21.73 14.14 -2.93
C ASP A 84 -22.05 13.72 -1.49
N ARG A 85 -21.43 12.64 -0.98
CA ARG A 85 -21.62 12.13 0.38
C ARG A 85 -20.55 12.59 1.38
N ALA A 86 -20.08 13.83 1.25
CA ALA A 86 -19.03 14.40 2.09
C ALA A 86 -19.25 14.25 3.62
N VAL A 87 -20.51 14.30 4.09
CA VAL A 87 -20.85 14.12 5.52
C VAL A 87 -20.63 12.68 5.98
N GLU A 88 -20.97 11.69 5.14
CA GLU A 88 -20.73 10.27 5.42
C GLU A 88 -19.23 9.98 5.41
N THR A 89 -18.51 10.52 4.43
CA THR A 89 -17.04 10.46 4.34
C THR A 89 -16.39 10.99 5.61
N GLU A 90 -16.82 12.15 6.12
CA GLU A 90 -16.26 12.70 7.35
C GLU A 90 -16.55 11.83 8.58
N ARG A 91 -17.76 11.28 8.69
CA ARG A 91 -18.10 10.32 9.76
C ARG A 91 -17.18 9.10 9.71
N TYR A 92 -16.97 8.56 8.51
CA TYR A 92 -16.08 7.41 8.31
C TYR A 92 -14.63 7.71 8.69
N LEU A 93 -14.11 8.89 8.33
CA LEU A 93 -12.78 9.33 8.75
C LEU A 93 -12.66 9.43 10.28
N ARG A 94 -13.71 9.91 10.96
CA ARG A 94 -13.77 9.96 12.43
C ARG A 94 -13.81 8.57 13.06
N ASP A 95 -14.48 7.61 12.43
CA ASP A 95 -14.52 6.23 12.91
C ASP A 95 -13.16 5.53 12.68
N LEU A 96 -12.53 5.73 11.52
CA LEU A 96 -11.15 5.30 11.26
C LEU A 96 -10.17 5.84 12.30
N ALA A 97 -10.29 7.12 12.66
CA ALA A 97 -9.44 7.76 13.67
C ALA A 97 -9.55 7.12 15.07
N ARG A 98 -10.61 6.35 15.36
CA ARG A 98 -10.74 5.63 16.65
C ARG A 98 -9.89 4.37 16.71
N PHE A 99 -9.59 3.77 15.56
CA PHE A 99 -8.86 2.50 15.45
C PHE A 99 -7.43 2.70 14.97
N PHE A 100 -7.20 3.73 14.16
CA PHE A 100 -5.92 3.97 13.50
C PHE A 100 -5.49 5.42 13.60
N SER A 101 -4.17 5.64 13.53
CA SER A 101 -3.62 6.98 13.42
C SER A 101 -4.11 7.67 12.14
N ILE A 102 -4.89 8.75 12.29
CA ILE A 102 -5.40 9.54 11.17
C ILE A 102 -4.29 10.15 10.31
N ARG A 103 -3.07 10.32 10.86
CA ARG A 103 -1.94 10.85 10.10
C ARG A 103 -1.60 9.95 8.90
N ASN A 104 -1.85 8.65 9.04
CA ASN A 104 -1.62 7.64 8.02
C ASN A 104 -2.83 7.44 7.09
N VAL A 105 -3.99 8.07 7.39
CA VAL A 105 -5.15 8.05 6.50
C VAL A 105 -4.95 9.11 5.42
N MET A 106 -5.05 8.67 4.18
CA MET A 106 -5.01 9.51 3.00
C MET A 106 -6.39 9.54 2.37
N ILE A 107 -6.85 10.73 2.00
CA ILE A 107 -8.08 10.90 1.25
C ILE A 107 -7.82 11.78 0.04
N TYR A 108 -8.39 11.39 -1.09
CA TYR A 108 -8.21 12.12 -2.33
C TYR A 108 -9.40 11.97 -3.27
N PRO A 109 -9.67 12.97 -4.13
CA PRO A 109 -10.68 12.85 -5.17
C PRO A 109 -10.18 11.93 -6.29
N ALA A 110 -11.06 11.12 -6.85
CA ALA A 110 -10.82 10.28 -8.02
C ALA A 110 -12.11 10.14 -8.85
N VAL A 111 -12.01 9.46 -9.99
CA VAL A 111 -13.18 8.98 -10.75
C VAL A 111 -13.19 7.46 -10.75
N ALA A 112 -14.31 6.88 -10.33
CA ALA A 112 -14.55 5.44 -10.39
C ALA A 112 -15.88 5.20 -11.10
N GLU A 113 -15.88 4.34 -12.11
CA GLU A 113 -17.08 3.98 -12.89
C GLU A 113 -17.83 5.21 -13.47
N GLY A 114 -17.08 6.27 -13.81
CA GLY A 114 -17.64 7.51 -14.37
C GLY A 114 -18.24 8.48 -13.34
N ALA A 115 -18.14 8.18 -12.05
CA ALA A 115 -18.58 9.06 -10.96
C ALA A 115 -17.40 9.64 -10.18
N GLU A 116 -17.52 10.89 -9.74
CA GLU A 116 -16.56 11.49 -8.81
C GLU A 116 -16.69 10.87 -7.41
N VAL A 117 -15.59 10.42 -6.87
CA VAL A 117 -15.51 9.74 -5.58
C VAL A 117 -14.38 10.28 -4.73
N PHE A 118 -14.49 10.11 -3.42
CA PHE A 118 -13.37 10.15 -2.50
C PHE A 118 -12.83 8.74 -2.28
N VAL A 119 -11.55 8.56 -2.53
CA VAL A 119 -10.82 7.34 -2.18
C VAL A 119 -10.17 7.53 -0.83
N ILE A 120 -10.36 6.58 0.07
CA ILE A 120 -9.77 6.55 1.40
C ILE A 120 -8.76 5.41 1.46
N SER A 121 -7.48 5.75 1.60
CA SER A 121 -6.39 4.80 1.74
C SER A 121 -5.69 4.95 3.08
N TYR A 122 -5.02 3.90 3.53
CA TYR A 122 -4.25 3.89 4.76
C TYR A 122 -2.81 3.45 4.53
N GLY A 123 -1.90 4.11 5.22
CA GLY A 123 -0.51 3.70 5.36
C GLY A 123 0.35 3.90 4.10
N LEU A 124 1.65 3.86 4.30
CA LEU A 124 2.65 3.77 3.23
C LEU A 124 3.51 2.57 3.54
N TYR A 125 3.38 1.54 2.71
CA TYR A 125 4.03 0.25 2.88
C TYR A 125 5.16 0.10 1.86
N PRO A 126 6.33 -0.40 2.26
CA PRO A 126 7.45 -0.63 1.35
C PRO A 126 7.25 -1.84 0.42
N SER A 127 6.19 -2.63 0.61
CA SER A 127 5.83 -3.74 -0.27
C SER A 127 4.34 -4.02 -0.24
N GLU A 128 3.85 -4.64 -1.32
CA GLU A 128 2.47 -5.09 -1.43
C GLU A 128 2.08 -6.05 -0.30
N PHE A 129 2.95 -7.02 0.01
CA PHE A 129 2.73 -7.98 1.09
C PHE A 129 2.47 -7.31 2.46
N GLN A 130 3.18 -6.23 2.79
CA GLN A 130 2.93 -5.52 4.06
C GLN A 130 1.58 -4.79 4.06
N ALA A 131 1.16 -4.22 2.92
CA ALA A 131 -0.16 -3.62 2.79
C ALA A 131 -1.27 -4.68 2.91
N GLU A 132 -1.06 -5.87 2.34
CA GLU A 132 -2.00 -6.99 2.42
C GLU A 132 -2.13 -7.54 3.84
N LEU A 133 -1.00 -7.70 4.57
CA LEU A 133 -1.03 -8.07 5.99
C LEU A 133 -1.86 -7.08 6.81
N PHE A 134 -1.69 -5.77 6.59
CA PHE A 134 -2.51 -4.77 7.26
C PHE A 134 -4.00 -4.94 6.92
N ILE A 135 -4.33 -5.22 5.66
CA ILE A 135 -5.72 -5.46 5.24
C ILE A 135 -6.33 -6.66 6.00
N HIS A 136 -5.57 -7.72 6.22
CA HIS A 136 -6.03 -8.88 7.00
C HIS A 136 -6.24 -8.55 8.49
N GLU A 137 -5.47 -7.61 9.03
CA GLU A 137 -5.59 -7.13 10.41
C GLU A 137 -6.72 -6.12 10.62
N LEU A 138 -7.34 -5.62 9.54
CA LEU A 138 -8.46 -4.69 9.65
C LEU A 138 -9.64 -5.34 10.41
N PRO A 139 -10.30 -4.57 11.32
CA PRO A 139 -11.59 -4.93 11.87
C PRO A 139 -12.56 -5.40 10.79
N SER A 140 -13.39 -6.41 11.12
CA SER A 140 -14.30 -7.05 10.17
C SER A 140 -15.22 -6.07 9.45
N PHE A 141 -15.63 -4.99 10.12
CA PHE A 141 -16.49 -3.97 9.53
C PHE A 141 -15.79 -3.20 8.39
N PHE A 142 -14.47 -2.98 8.46
CA PHE A 142 -13.72 -2.37 7.37
C PHE A 142 -13.43 -3.35 6.23
N ARG A 143 -13.32 -4.65 6.54
CA ARG A 143 -13.13 -5.69 5.51
C ARG A 143 -14.38 -5.93 4.66
N ALA A 144 -15.56 -5.54 5.13
CA ALA A 144 -16.80 -5.65 4.37
C ALA A 144 -16.76 -4.87 3.05
N ASP A 145 -16.01 -3.76 3.02
CA ASP A 145 -15.83 -2.90 1.84
C ASP A 145 -14.76 -3.41 0.85
N ARG A 146 -14.27 -4.65 1.06
CA ARG A 146 -13.27 -5.31 0.22
C ARG A 146 -12.01 -4.46 -0.03
N PRO A 147 -11.32 -4.06 1.05
CA PRO A 147 -10.06 -3.33 0.93
C PRO A 147 -9.04 -4.12 0.11
N PHE A 148 -8.19 -3.40 -0.63
CA PHE A 148 -7.17 -3.98 -1.49
C PHE A 148 -5.90 -3.13 -1.52
N THR A 149 -4.80 -3.75 -1.94
CA THR A 149 -3.49 -3.10 -2.08
C THR A 149 -3.44 -2.26 -3.36
N GLN A 150 -2.88 -1.05 -3.28
CA GLN A 150 -2.72 -0.18 -4.43
C GLN A 150 -1.35 0.48 -4.39
N ALA A 151 -0.61 0.44 -5.51
CA ALA A 151 0.65 1.16 -5.63
C ALA A 151 0.45 2.66 -5.40
N LEU A 152 1.36 3.28 -4.66
CA LEU A 152 1.30 4.71 -4.34
C LEU A 152 1.31 5.56 -5.62
N ALA A 153 2.12 5.17 -6.61
CA ALA A 153 2.17 5.82 -7.92
C ALA A 153 0.79 5.92 -8.59
N VAL A 154 -0.01 4.86 -8.51
CA VAL A 154 -1.37 4.83 -9.07
C VAL A 154 -2.27 5.78 -8.30
N SER A 155 -2.21 5.76 -6.97
CA SER A 155 -2.99 6.68 -6.12
C SER A 155 -2.64 8.15 -6.41
N GLN A 156 -1.35 8.47 -6.56
CA GLN A 156 -0.89 9.81 -6.91
C GLN A 156 -1.38 10.24 -8.30
N LEU A 157 -1.31 9.34 -9.29
CA LEU A 157 -1.75 9.61 -10.66
C LEU A 157 -3.27 9.85 -10.73
N GLU A 158 -4.06 8.94 -10.16
CA GLU A 158 -5.53 9.09 -10.09
C GLU A 158 -5.88 10.45 -9.54
N ALA A 159 -5.23 10.80 -8.45
CA ALA A 159 -5.66 11.93 -7.69
C ALA A 159 -5.15 13.25 -8.27
N ALA A 160 -3.96 13.28 -8.89
CA ALA A 160 -3.44 14.43 -9.62
C ALA A 160 -4.37 14.89 -10.77
N ALA A 161 -5.21 13.98 -11.30
CA ALA A 161 -6.20 14.33 -12.32
C ALA A 161 -7.41 15.10 -11.77
N HIS A 162 -7.59 15.18 -10.45
CA HIS A 162 -8.84 15.64 -9.81
C HIS A 162 -8.68 16.62 -8.64
N TRP A 163 -7.45 17.03 -8.30
CA TRP A 163 -7.20 18.17 -7.39
C TRP A 163 -7.40 19.51 -8.07
#